data_AF-A0A9E0ATR5-F1
#
_entry.id   AF-A0A9E0ATR5-F1
#
_cell.length_a   1.000
_cell.length_b   1.000
_cell.length_c   1.000
_cell.angle_alpha   90.00
_cell.angle_beta   90.00
_cell.angle_gamma   90.00
#
_symmetry.space_group_name_H-M   'P 1'
#
loop_
_entity.id
_entity.type
_entity.pdbx_description
1 polymer ?
#
loop_
_entity_poly.entity_id
_entity_poly.type
_entity_poly.pdbx_seq_one_letter_code
_entity_poly.pdbx_strand_id
1 'polypeptide(L)'
;MQKQKASDSARNSSEANSSDERRSKDLTSILYLLESKVGDFKDEIERSSALYSKVGEKTELTKRIESILNDPLNSMFKASSDVDVQVKTILDSFIKAFIVSKRNLISKAYRNRSDSGDLSYSISLKEDSHDNRTEIFTFFDWLYSFQYDKKYPVVFQIVPTELLDKIKFEEEISLGR
;
A
#
# COMPACT_ATOMS: atom_id res chain seq x y z
N MET A 1 25.04 14.13 41.39
CA MET A 1 23.84 13.71 40.61
C MET A 1 23.41 14.73 39.54
N GLN A 2 24.31 15.53 38.94
CA GLN A 2 23.96 16.51 37.89
C GLN A 2 24.51 16.18 36.48
N LYS A 3 25.43 15.22 36.34
CA LYS A 3 25.96 14.81 35.01
C LYS A 3 25.08 13.82 34.24
N GLN A 4 24.06 13.23 34.89
CA GLN A 4 23.23 12.17 34.29
C GLN A 4 21.95 12.71 33.61
N LYS A 5 21.47 13.91 33.98
CA LYS A 5 20.30 14.54 33.32
C LYS A 5 20.63 15.24 31.99
N ALA A 6 21.90 15.54 31.72
CA ALA A 6 22.32 16.18 30.47
C ALA A 6 22.49 15.19 29.30
N SER A 7 22.80 13.92 29.57
CA SER A 7 22.97 12.91 28.50
C SER A 7 21.64 12.39 27.94
N ASP A 8 20.59 12.37 28.76
CA ASP A 8 19.28 11.86 28.33
C ASP A 8 18.48 12.89 27.52
N SER A 9 18.69 14.18 27.79
CA SER A 9 18.08 15.28 27.00
C SER A 9 18.72 15.43 25.62
N ALA A 10 20.02 15.16 25.49
CA ALA A 10 20.74 15.19 24.22
C ALA A 10 20.45 13.96 23.32
N ARG A 11 20.15 12.80 23.91
CA ARG A 11 19.75 11.60 23.16
C ARG A 11 18.34 11.73 22.57
N ASN A 12 17.37 12.21 23.35
CA ASN A 12 15.99 12.41 22.89
C ASN A 12 15.83 13.49 21.81
N SER A 13 16.69 14.51 21.78
CA SER A 13 16.65 15.56 20.76
C SER A 13 17.29 15.14 19.43
N SER A 14 18.22 14.17 19.45
CA SER A 14 18.87 13.66 18.23
C SER A 14 17.99 12.69 17.43
N GLU A 15 17.17 11.87 18.10
CA GLU A 15 16.28 10.91 17.44
C GLU A 15 15.06 11.60 16.81
N ALA A 16 14.49 12.61 17.48
CA ALA A 16 13.40 13.42 16.93
C ALA A 16 13.83 14.14 15.64
N ASN A 17 14.99 14.81 15.65
CA ASN A 17 15.55 15.48 14.45
C ASN A 17 15.81 14.49 13.30
N SER A 18 16.26 13.27 13.59
CA SER A 18 16.53 12.28 12.55
C SER A 18 15.27 11.73 11.86
N SER A 19 14.13 11.71 12.56
CA SER A 19 12.86 11.22 12.03
C SER A 19 12.13 12.28 11.20
N ASP A 20 12.21 13.55 11.62
CA ASP A 20 11.67 14.68 10.85
C ASP A 20 12.50 14.97 9.59
N GLU A 21 13.83 14.83 9.64
CA GLU A 21 14.67 14.92 8.45
C GLU A 21 14.38 13.80 7.43
N ARG A 22 14.12 12.57 7.90
CA ARG A 22 13.72 11.46 7.02
C ARG A 22 12.36 11.73 6.38
N ARG A 23 11.35 12.13 7.17
CA ARG A 23 10.03 12.51 6.66
C ARG A 23 10.10 13.65 5.65
N SER A 24 10.94 14.65 5.89
CA SER A 24 11.15 15.77 4.97
C SER A 24 11.76 15.29 3.64
N LYS A 25 12.77 14.42 3.67
CA LYS A 25 13.35 13.81 2.46
C LYS A 25 12.36 12.93 1.70
N ASP A 26 11.56 12.15 2.42
CA ASP A 26 10.50 11.32 1.83
C ASP A 26 9.46 12.20 1.13
N LEU A 27 9.03 13.29 1.77
CA LEU A 27 8.10 14.27 1.19
C LEU A 27 8.68 14.92 -0.07
N THR A 28 9.93 15.37 -0.05
CA THR A 28 10.59 15.96 -1.23
C THR A 28 10.69 14.96 -2.38
N SER A 29 11.00 13.70 -2.07
CA SER A 29 11.08 12.64 -3.08
C SER A 29 9.73 12.35 -3.73
N ILE A 30 8.64 12.34 -2.93
CA ILE A 30 7.27 12.20 -3.43
C ILE A 30 6.89 13.40 -4.31
N LEU A 31 7.20 14.63 -3.88
CA LEU A 31 6.90 15.83 -4.66
C LEU A 31 7.62 15.82 -6.02
N TYR A 32 8.90 15.44 -6.05
CA TYR A 32 9.65 15.33 -7.30
C TYR A 32 9.09 14.25 -8.22
N LEU A 33 8.71 13.09 -7.67
CA LEU A 33 8.07 12.03 -8.43
C LEU A 33 6.75 12.51 -9.07
N LEU A 34 5.93 13.24 -8.31
CA LEU A 34 4.67 13.81 -8.81
C LEU A 34 4.93 14.82 -9.93
N GLU A 35 5.90 15.72 -9.75
CA GLU A 35 6.29 16.70 -10.77
C GLU A 35 6.75 16.02 -12.07
N SER A 36 7.62 15.02 -11.97
CA SER A 36 8.07 14.22 -13.11
C SER A 36 6.89 13.55 -13.83
N LYS A 37 5.92 13.00 -13.08
CA LYS A 37 4.76 12.33 -13.68
C LYS A 37 3.84 13.30 -14.43
N VAL A 38 3.70 14.53 -13.93
CA VAL A 38 2.96 15.58 -14.63
C VAL A 38 3.69 15.98 -15.91
N GLY A 39 5.03 16.07 -15.87
CA GLY A 39 5.87 16.30 -17.05
C GLY A 39 5.68 15.22 -18.12
N ASP A 40 5.86 13.95 -17.75
CA ASP A 40 5.67 12.80 -18.65
C ASP A 40 4.30 12.83 -19.34
N PHE A 41 3.25 13.14 -18.57
CA PHE A 41 1.88 13.19 -19.09
C PHE A 41 1.64 14.37 -20.04
N LYS A 42 2.24 15.53 -19.75
CA LYS A 42 2.19 16.69 -20.66
C LYS A 42 2.84 16.35 -22.01
N ASP A 43 4.01 15.72 -21.98
CA ASP A 43 4.72 15.31 -23.19
C ASP A 43 3.90 14.30 -24.02
N GLU A 44 3.20 13.37 -23.35
CA GLU A 44 2.29 12.42 -24.00
C GLU A 44 1.11 13.13 -24.69
N ILE A 45 0.51 14.14 -24.05
CA ILE A 45 -0.57 14.95 -24.63
C ILE A 45 -0.07 15.71 -25.87
N GLU A 46 1.06 16.41 -25.76
CA GLU A 46 1.61 17.20 -26.85
C GLU A 46 1.94 16.31 -28.06
N ARG A 47 2.57 15.16 -27.81
CA ARG A 47 2.86 14.15 -28.84
C ARG A 47 1.57 13.63 -29.49
N SER A 48 0.56 13.28 -28.69
CA SER A 48 -0.70 12.73 -29.19
C SER A 48 -1.47 13.74 -30.02
N SER A 49 -1.50 15.00 -29.59
CA SER A 49 -2.10 16.11 -30.33
C SER A 49 -1.41 16.35 -31.67
N ALA A 50 -0.07 16.35 -31.67
CA ALA A 50 0.72 16.54 -32.87
C ALA A 50 0.52 15.40 -33.89
N LEU A 51 0.56 14.14 -33.45
CA LEU A 51 0.36 12.98 -34.32
C LEU A 51 -1.06 12.93 -34.90
N TYR A 52 -2.06 13.16 -34.05
CA TYR A 52 -3.45 13.15 -34.48
C TYR A 52 -3.73 14.28 -35.48
N SER A 53 -3.28 15.49 -35.21
CA SER A 53 -3.58 16.66 -36.05
C SER A 53 -2.77 16.72 -37.35
N LYS A 54 -1.52 16.22 -37.35
CA LYS A 54 -0.61 16.36 -38.50
C LYS A 54 -0.64 15.17 -39.46
N VAL A 55 -0.80 13.96 -38.94
CA VAL A 55 -0.71 12.72 -39.75
C VAL A 55 -1.90 11.79 -39.55
N GLY A 56 -2.89 12.16 -38.71
CA GLY A 56 -4.08 11.36 -38.46
C GLY A 56 -3.81 10.08 -37.67
N GLU A 57 -2.62 9.93 -37.09
CA GLU A 57 -2.24 8.73 -36.34
C GLU A 57 -2.80 8.79 -34.92
N LYS A 58 -3.44 7.70 -34.49
CA LYS A 58 -4.05 7.58 -33.16
C LYS A 58 -3.05 6.96 -32.19
N THR A 59 -2.66 7.72 -31.16
CA THR A 59 -1.92 7.19 -30.01
C THR A 59 -2.85 6.46 -29.04
N GLU A 60 -2.28 5.77 -28.05
CA GLU A 60 -3.08 5.15 -26.98
C GLU A 60 -3.94 6.16 -26.22
N LEU A 61 -3.43 7.37 -25.96
CA LEU A 61 -4.21 8.45 -25.36
C LEU A 61 -5.40 8.85 -26.24
N THR A 62 -5.19 9.04 -27.55
CA THR A 62 -6.28 9.41 -28.47
C THR A 62 -7.32 8.29 -28.58
N LYS A 63 -6.90 7.02 -28.61
CA LYS A 63 -7.83 5.86 -28.59
C LYS A 63 -8.63 5.81 -27.30
N ARG A 64 -8.02 6.10 -26.15
CA ARG A 64 -8.73 6.21 -24.87
C ARG A 64 -9.76 7.33 -24.88
N ILE A 65 -9.40 8.51 -25.38
CA ILE A 65 -10.31 9.65 -25.52
C ILE A 65 -11.49 9.29 -26.43
N GLU A 66 -11.25 8.66 -27.59
CA GLU A 66 -12.32 8.20 -28.46
C GLU A 66 -13.22 7.15 -27.78
N SER A 67 -12.65 6.21 -27.03
CA SER A 67 -13.45 5.25 -26.25
C SER A 67 -14.35 5.96 -25.23
N ILE A 68 -13.85 7.01 -24.57
CA ILE A 68 -14.63 7.81 -23.62
C ILE A 68 -15.76 8.55 -24.35
N LEU A 69 -15.49 9.12 -25.53
CA LEU A 69 -16.51 9.83 -26.31
C LEU A 69 -17.58 8.90 -26.89
N ASN A 70 -17.19 7.68 -27.28
CA ASN A 70 -18.09 6.69 -27.87
C ASN A 70 -18.98 6.00 -26.82
N ASP A 71 -18.47 5.75 -25.62
CA ASP A 71 -19.21 5.13 -24.52
C ASP A 71 -18.78 5.73 -23.16
N PRO A 72 -19.26 6.94 -22.83
CA PRO A 72 -18.80 7.69 -21.67
C PRO A 72 -19.16 7.01 -20.35
N LEU A 73 -20.33 6.36 -20.27
CA LEU A 73 -20.78 5.70 -19.04
C LEU A 73 -19.92 4.48 -18.73
N ASN A 74 -19.70 3.60 -19.70
CA ASN A 74 -18.86 2.41 -19.51
C ASN A 74 -17.40 2.80 -19.25
N SER A 75 -16.91 3.85 -19.92
CA SER A 75 -15.56 4.36 -19.67
C SER A 75 -15.41 4.91 -18.25
N MET A 76 -16.43 5.59 -17.73
CA MET A 76 -16.46 6.05 -16.33
C MET A 76 -16.48 4.85 -15.36
N PHE A 77 -17.27 3.81 -15.63
CA PHE A 77 -17.30 2.59 -14.80
C PHE A 77 -15.96 1.85 -14.82
N LYS A 78 -15.31 1.73 -15.98
CA LYS A 78 -13.97 1.14 -16.11
C LYS A 78 -12.93 1.95 -15.34
N ALA A 79 -12.93 3.28 -15.50
CA ALA A 79 -12.03 4.14 -14.75
C ALA A 79 -12.23 4.00 -13.24
N SER A 80 -13.48 3.94 -12.77
CA SER A 80 -13.78 3.68 -11.36
C SER A 80 -13.25 2.31 -10.92
N SER A 81 -13.45 1.27 -11.72
CA SER A 81 -12.95 -0.08 -11.43
C SER A 81 -11.42 -0.13 -11.39
N ASP A 82 -10.74 0.57 -12.29
CA ASP A 82 -9.28 0.64 -12.34
C ASP A 82 -8.73 1.35 -11.09
N VAL A 83 -9.38 2.43 -10.66
CA VAL A 83 -9.05 3.11 -9.39
C VAL A 83 -9.23 2.14 -8.23
N ASP A 84 -10.34 1.41 -8.17
CA ASP A 84 -10.60 0.45 -7.09
C ASP A 84 -9.52 -0.66 -7.04
N VAL A 85 -9.09 -1.17 -8.19
CA VAL A 85 -7.98 -2.15 -8.28
C VAL A 85 -6.66 -1.56 -7.78
N GLN A 86 -6.34 -0.31 -8.16
CA GLN A 86 -5.13 0.34 -7.69
C GLN A 86 -5.15 0.59 -6.18
N VAL A 87 -6.27 1.06 -5.63
CA VAL A 87 -6.41 1.26 -4.19
C VAL A 87 -6.23 -0.06 -3.44
N LYS A 88 -6.83 -1.17 -3.91
CA LYS A 88 -6.60 -2.50 -3.33
C LYS A 88 -5.13 -2.93 -3.39
N THR A 89 -4.44 -2.63 -4.48
CA THR A 89 -3.02 -2.96 -4.66
C THR A 89 -2.12 -2.19 -3.69
N ILE A 90 -2.40 -0.89 -3.51
CA ILE A 90 -1.69 -0.04 -2.54
C ILE A 90 -1.94 -0.55 -1.12
N LEU A 91 -3.19 -0.87 -0.79
CA LEU A 91 -3.56 -1.39 0.52
C LEU A 91 -2.90 -2.73 0.82
N ASP A 92 -2.87 -3.66 -0.14
CA ASP A 92 -2.16 -4.93 -0.03
C ASP A 92 -0.66 -4.72 0.24
N SER A 93 -0.04 -3.81 -0.50
CA SER A 93 1.38 -3.47 -0.33
C SER A 93 1.67 -2.90 1.06
N PHE A 94 0.78 -2.06 1.58
CA PHE A 94 0.91 -1.47 2.91
C PHE A 94 0.78 -2.51 4.03
N ILE A 95 -0.20 -3.42 3.93
CA ILE A 95 -0.40 -4.50 4.90
C ILE A 95 0.80 -5.46 4.88
N LYS A 96 1.29 -5.84 3.69
CA LYS A 96 2.50 -6.66 3.56
C LYS A 96 3.72 -5.98 4.19
N ALA A 97 3.91 -4.69 3.96
CA ALA A 97 5.00 -3.93 4.57
C ALA A 97 4.91 -3.93 6.11
N PHE A 98 3.70 -3.78 6.66
CA PHE A 98 3.46 -3.91 8.10
C PHE A 98 3.84 -5.30 8.62
N ILE A 99 3.36 -6.38 7.97
CA ILE A 99 3.67 -7.76 8.34
C ILE A 99 5.19 -8.00 8.36
N VAL A 100 5.91 -7.55 7.33
CA VAL A 100 7.37 -7.65 7.26
C VAL A 100 8.05 -6.85 8.36
N SER A 101 7.54 -5.67 8.71
CA SER A 101 8.07 -4.88 9.84
C SER A 101 7.91 -5.59 11.19
N LYS A 102 6.93 -6.49 11.30
CA LYS A 102 6.64 -7.31 12.48
C LYS A 102 7.24 -8.73 12.41
N ARG A 103 8.22 -8.97 11.53
CA ARG A 103 8.91 -10.28 11.38
C ARG A 103 9.48 -10.87 12.66
N ASN A 104 9.74 -10.04 13.68
CA ASN A 104 10.23 -10.52 14.97
C ASN A 104 9.14 -11.30 15.74
N LEU A 105 7.87 -10.92 15.57
CA LEU A 105 6.71 -11.52 16.23
C LEU A 105 6.05 -12.60 15.37
N ILE A 106 6.14 -12.47 14.04
CA ILE A 106 5.44 -13.33 13.09
C ILE A 106 6.34 -14.51 12.68
N SER A 107 5.80 -15.72 12.77
CA SER A 107 6.43 -16.96 12.30
C SER A 107 6.23 -17.14 10.80
N LYS A 108 4.96 -17.07 10.36
CA LYS A 108 4.57 -17.13 8.94
C LYS A 108 3.37 -16.23 8.68
N ALA A 109 3.25 -15.74 7.46
CA ALA A 109 2.08 -14.98 7.02
C ALA A 109 1.72 -15.33 5.58
N TYR A 110 0.42 -15.39 5.32
CA TYR A 110 -0.14 -15.78 4.04
C TYR A 110 -1.20 -14.78 3.61
N ARG A 111 -1.24 -14.49 2.31
CA ARG A 111 -2.42 -13.90 1.66
C ARG A 111 -3.30 -15.05 1.18
N ASN A 112 -4.50 -15.13 1.73
CA ASN A 112 -5.47 -16.18 1.41
C ASN A 112 -6.09 -15.95 0.03
N ARG A 113 -6.47 -17.02 -0.65
CA ARG A 113 -7.28 -16.90 -1.87
C ARG A 113 -8.68 -16.40 -1.49
N SER A 114 -9.16 -15.34 -2.16
CA SER A 114 -10.51 -14.81 -1.99
C SER A 114 -11.25 -14.81 -3.33
N ASP A 115 -12.40 -15.49 -3.36
CA ASP A 115 -13.27 -15.49 -4.54
C ASP A 115 -14.04 -14.16 -4.69
N SER A 116 -14.17 -13.38 -3.61
CA SER A 116 -14.78 -12.05 -3.56
C SER A 116 -13.81 -10.91 -3.88
N GLY A 117 -12.51 -11.20 -4.03
CA GLY A 117 -11.48 -10.19 -4.25
C GLY A 117 -11.17 -9.35 -3.00
N ASP A 118 -11.43 -9.90 -1.82
CA ASP A 118 -11.12 -9.31 -0.53
C ASP A 118 -9.64 -9.53 -0.16
N LEU A 119 -9.08 -8.62 0.61
CA LEU A 119 -7.71 -8.74 1.11
C LEU A 119 -7.73 -9.57 2.39
N SER A 120 -7.52 -10.87 2.27
CA SER A 120 -7.57 -11.80 3.40
C SER A 120 -6.17 -12.30 3.80
N TYR A 121 -5.83 -12.19 5.08
CA TYR A 121 -4.51 -12.57 5.60
C TYR A 121 -4.61 -13.58 6.75
N SER A 122 -3.74 -14.58 6.73
CA SER A 122 -3.54 -15.49 7.85
C SER A 122 -2.15 -15.29 8.42
N ILE A 123 -2.05 -14.99 9.71
CA ILE A 123 -0.78 -14.68 10.40
C ILE A 123 -0.58 -15.70 11.51
N SER A 124 0.55 -16.39 11.52
CA SER A 124 0.98 -17.23 12.65
C SER A 124 2.06 -16.49 13.41
N LEU A 125 1.87 -16.37 14.72
CA LEU A 125 2.87 -15.77 15.61
C LEU A 125 3.95 -16.80 15.98
N LYS A 126 5.16 -16.32 16.31
CA LYS A 126 6.21 -17.17 16.90
C LYS A 126 5.86 -17.58 18.33
N GLU A 127 5.27 -16.65 19.06
CA GLU A 127 4.70 -16.86 20.39
C GLU A 127 3.31 -16.23 20.42
N ASP A 128 2.31 -17.06 20.72
CA ASP A 128 0.91 -16.65 20.71
C ASP A 128 0.50 -16.07 22.08
N SER A 129 1.02 -14.89 22.39
CA SER A 129 0.75 -14.16 23.64
C SER A 129 -0.24 -13.00 23.44
N HIS A 130 -0.88 -12.55 24.53
CA HIS A 130 -1.81 -11.41 24.49
C HIS A 130 -1.13 -10.14 23.95
N ASP A 131 0.10 -9.87 24.36
CA ASP A 131 0.86 -8.68 23.95
C ASP A 131 1.18 -8.72 22.45
N ASN A 132 1.65 -9.87 21.94
CA ASN A 132 1.95 -10.04 20.52
C ASN A 132 0.69 -9.90 19.65
N ARG A 133 -0.43 -10.48 20.10
CA ARG A 133 -1.73 -10.30 19.43
C ARG A 133 -2.14 -8.83 19.40
N THR A 134 -2.00 -8.12 20.52
CA THR A 134 -2.39 -6.72 20.66
C THR A 134 -1.61 -5.81 19.71
N GLU A 135 -0.30 -6.06 19.52
CA GLU A 135 0.49 -5.31 18.55
C GLU A 135 -0.02 -5.46 17.10
N ILE A 136 -0.42 -6.67 16.72
CA ILE A 136 -0.99 -6.94 15.40
C ILE A 136 -2.38 -6.31 15.29
N PHE A 137 -3.23 -6.49 16.30
CA PHE A 137 -4.59 -5.95 16.32
C PHE A 137 -4.63 -4.43 16.25
N THR A 138 -3.73 -3.74 16.96
CA THR A 138 -3.65 -2.27 16.95
C THR A 138 -3.52 -1.71 15.53
N PHE A 139 -2.76 -2.38 14.65
CA PHE A 139 -2.63 -1.98 13.26
C PHE A 139 -3.93 -2.15 12.48
N PHE A 140 -4.60 -3.30 12.62
CA PHE A 140 -5.85 -3.55 11.91
C PHE A 140 -7.00 -2.71 12.45
N ASP A 141 -7.04 -2.44 13.75
CA ASP A 141 -7.99 -1.51 14.36
C ASP A 141 -7.79 -0.08 13.82
N TRP A 142 -6.53 0.37 13.74
CA TRP A 142 -6.18 1.61 13.08
C TRP A 142 -6.64 1.61 11.62
N LEU A 143 -6.41 0.52 10.88
CA LEU A 143 -6.82 0.41 9.49
C LEU A 143 -8.35 0.49 9.33
N TYR A 144 -9.11 -0.20 10.18
CA TYR A 144 -10.57 -0.17 10.18
C TYR A 144 -11.14 1.18 10.61
N SER A 145 -10.42 1.97 11.41
CA SER A 145 -10.85 3.30 11.83
C SER A 145 -11.05 4.28 10.66
N PHE A 146 -10.39 4.06 9.52
CA PHE A 146 -10.55 4.87 8.32
C PHE A 146 -11.81 4.53 7.51
N GLN A 147 -12.60 3.54 7.92
CA GLN A 147 -13.84 3.11 7.24
C GLN A 147 -13.65 2.67 5.79
N TYR A 148 -12.41 2.31 5.40
CA TYR A 148 -12.13 1.73 4.08
C TYR A 148 -12.66 0.30 3.94
N ASP A 149 -12.89 -0.38 5.06
CA ASP A 149 -13.41 -1.74 5.17
C ASP A 149 -14.72 -1.95 4.39
N LYS A 150 -15.57 -0.93 4.31
CA LYS A 150 -16.85 -1.00 3.57
C LYS A 150 -16.68 -1.13 2.06
N LYS A 151 -15.61 -0.55 1.51
CA LYS A 151 -15.35 -0.54 0.05
C LYS A 151 -14.25 -1.53 -0.33
N TYR A 152 -13.29 -1.74 0.55
CA TYR A 152 -12.15 -2.62 0.37
C TYR A 152 -12.02 -3.51 1.62
N PRO A 153 -12.80 -4.59 1.72
CA PRO A 153 -12.77 -5.46 2.88
C PRO A 153 -11.38 -6.03 3.08
N VAL A 154 -10.82 -5.76 4.25
CA VAL A 154 -9.60 -6.39 4.74
C VAL A 154 -10.03 -7.35 5.84
N VAL A 155 -9.61 -8.60 5.73
CA VAL A 155 -9.87 -9.64 6.72
C VAL A 155 -8.52 -10.15 7.17
N PHE A 156 -8.32 -10.27 8.47
CA PHE A 156 -7.14 -10.94 8.98
C PHE A 156 -7.53 -11.88 10.11
N GLN A 157 -6.72 -12.93 10.27
CA GLN A 157 -6.89 -13.91 11.33
C GLN A 157 -5.52 -14.35 11.84
N ILE A 158 -5.45 -14.57 13.15
CA ILE A 158 -4.30 -15.21 13.77
C ILE A 158 -4.58 -16.71 13.78
N VAL A 159 -3.67 -17.47 13.18
CA VAL A 159 -3.82 -18.92 13.00
C VAL A 159 -2.74 -19.65 13.80
N PRO A 160 -3.11 -20.66 14.61
CA PRO A 160 -2.13 -21.53 15.28
C PRO A 160 -1.21 -22.20 14.27
N THR A 161 0.06 -22.36 14.63
CA THR A 161 1.11 -22.91 13.75
C THR A 161 0.72 -24.29 13.19
N GLU A 162 0.00 -25.09 13.97
CA GLU A 162 -0.42 -26.46 13.65
C GLU A 162 -1.48 -26.52 12.53
N LEU A 163 -2.13 -25.39 12.24
CA LEU A 163 -3.18 -25.29 11.22
C LEU A 163 -2.71 -24.63 9.92
N LEU A 164 -1.45 -24.18 9.86
CA LEU A 164 -0.92 -23.46 8.69
C LEU A 164 -0.97 -24.28 7.41
N ASP A 165 -0.68 -25.58 7.49
CA ASP A 165 -0.65 -26.47 6.31
C ASP A 165 -2.05 -26.70 5.70
N LYS A 166 -3.12 -26.30 6.41
CA LYS A 166 -4.50 -26.41 5.93
C LYS A 166 -4.99 -25.14 5.24
N ILE A 167 -4.22 -24.06 5.31
CA ILE A 167 -4.60 -22.76 4.73
C ILE A 167 -4.42 -22.82 3.23
N LYS A 168 -5.49 -22.53 2.49
CA LYS A 168 -5.41 -22.28 1.05
C LYS A 168 -4.97 -20.84 0.83
N PHE A 169 -3.73 -20.65 0.40
CA PHE A 169 -3.18 -19.33 0.16
C PHE A 169 -2.89 -19.09 -1.32
N GLU A 170 -2.94 -17.81 -1.70
CA GLU A 170 -2.50 -17.32 -3.00
C GLU A 170 -1.00 -17.02 -2.98
N GLU A 171 -0.53 -16.44 -1.88
CA GLU A 171 0.86 -15.99 -1.72
C GLU A 171 1.34 -16.18 -0.27
N GLU A 172 2.57 -16.68 -0.11
CA GLU A 172 3.29 -16.62 1.15
C GLU A 172 4.07 -15.31 1.22
N ILE A 173 3.87 -14.54 2.30
CA ILE A 173 4.53 -13.24 2.47
C ILE A 173 5.94 -13.48 3.00
N SER A 174 6.94 -13.20 2.18
CA SER A 174 8.35 -13.30 2.59
C SER A 174 8.67 -12.28 3.68
N LEU A 175 9.03 -12.75 4.87
CA LEU A 175 9.35 -11.90 6.03
C LEU A 175 10.76 -11.27 5.97
N GLY A 176 11.55 -11.60 4.95
CA GLY A 176 12.98 -11.25 4.88
C GLY A 176 13.83 -12.02 5.89
N ARG A 177 15.13 -12.15 5.62
CA ARG A 177 16.11 -12.67 6.59
C ARG A 177 16.55 -11.57 7.55
#